data_AF-A0A2N2EVK4-F1
#
_entry.id   AF-A0A2N2EVK4-F1
#
_cell.length_a   1.000
_cell.length_b   1.000
_cell.length_c   1.000
_cell.angle_alpha   90.00
_cell.angle_beta   90.00
_cell.angle_gamma   90.00
#
_symmetry.space_group_name_H-M   'P 1'
#
loop_
_entity.id
_entity.type
_entity.pdbx_description
1 polymer ?
#
loop_
_entity_poly.entity_id
_entity_poly.type
_entity_poly.pdbx_seq_one_letter_code
_entity_poly.pdbx_strand_id
1 'polypeptide(L)'
;MAKITFTEEDHSYRDENGNDYISVTQLISQNFEPFDAETIADRVRRYRNSRYYGWTKDEVLTFWDKITQTGCEVHSSIENYIKHRKKPEDESMLAAVNQFSELNFKGELLSETIVHDEELLIAGTIDIIEKQSGRYVIWDIKTGRTMNSGKLEKYSIQLEFYRHMLSKMEDAPVEIGGIIWLEDFINKQTDTKLKIAKTLNAEKAARTLMIKRRQELRSCC
;
A
#
# COMPACT_ATOMS: atom_id res chain seq x y z
N MET A 1 -8.20 10.37 -20.60
CA MET A 1 -8.32 10.14 -19.14
C MET A 1 -8.13 11.46 -18.46
N ALA A 2 -8.96 11.74 -17.47
CA ALA A 2 -8.83 12.95 -16.68
C ALA A 2 -7.50 12.96 -15.94
N LYS A 3 -6.86 14.13 -15.83
CA LYS A 3 -5.67 14.26 -14.99
C LYS A 3 -6.08 14.27 -13.51
N ILE A 4 -5.62 13.29 -12.74
CA ILE A 4 -5.81 13.22 -11.29
C ILE A 4 -4.63 13.86 -10.57
N THR A 5 -4.92 14.67 -9.55
CA THR A 5 -3.94 15.19 -8.61
C THR A 5 -4.17 14.55 -7.25
N PHE A 6 -3.09 14.12 -6.61
CA PHE A 6 -3.08 13.66 -5.23
C PHE A 6 -2.64 14.82 -4.32
N THR A 7 -3.34 15.00 -3.21
CA THR A 7 -3.00 15.98 -2.17
C THR A 7 -2.59 15.23 -0.90
N GLU A 8 -1.35 15.42 -0.47
CA GLU A 8 -0.80 14.72 0.71
C GLU A 8 -1.49 15.12 2.02
N GLU A 9 -1.88 16.39 2.17
CA GLU A 9 -2.41 16.95 3.43
C GLU A 9 -3.70 16.24 3.88
N ASP A 10 -4.60 15.94 2.95
CA ASP A 10 -5.90 15.32 3.22
C ASP A 10 -6.03 13.92 2.61
N HIS A 11 -4.95 13.40 2.01
CA HIS A 11 -4.91 12.14 1.26
C HIS A 11 -6.03 12.03 0.21
N SER A 12 -6.41 13.16 -0.39
CA SER A 12 -7.49 13.24 -1.37
C SER A 12 -6.98 13.12 -2.80
N TYR A 13 -7.88 12.67 -3.67
CA TYR A 13 -7.67 12.58 -5.11
C TYR A 13 -8.76 13.40 -5.80
N ARG A 14 -8.35 14.30 -6.70
CA ARG A 14 -9.27 15.16 -7.42
C ARG A 14 -8.90 15.25 -8.89
N ASP A 15 -9.89 15.21 -9.76
CA ASP A 15 -9.68 15.44 -11.18
C ASP A 15 -9.74 16.93 -11.56
N GLU A 16 -9.29 17.25 -12.77
CA GLU A 16 -9.32 18.61 -13.32
C GLU A 16 -10.73 19.20 -13.48
N ASN A 17 -11.77 18.37 -13.42
CA ASN A 17 -13.18 18.78 -13.48
C ASN A 17 -13.76 19.04 -12.08
N GLY A 18 -12.98 18.82 -11.02
CA GLY A 18 -13.38 19.03 -9.63
C GLY A 18 -14.15 17.86 -9.01
N ASN A 19 -14.15 16.67 -9.61
CA ASN A 19 -14.71 15.48 -8.99
C ASN A 19 -13.74 14.91 -7.96
N ASP A 20 -14.27 14.49 -6.81
CA ASP A 20 -13.50 13.89 -5.74
C ASP A 20 -13.54 12.36 -5.84
N TYR A 21 -12.40 11.73 -5.58
CA TYR A 21 -12.21 10.28 -5.66
C TYR A 21 -11.84 9.77 -4.26
N ILE A 22 -12.47 8.67 -3.84
CA ILE A 22 -12.04 7.97 -2.61
C ILE A 22 -10.82 7.10 -2.92
N SER A 23 -9.92 6.94 -1.95
CA SER A 23 -8.76 6.07 -2.16
C SER A 23 -9.16 4.59 -2.15
N VAL A 24 -8.40 3.74 -2.86
CA VAL A 24 -8.58 2.27 -2.80
C VAL A 24 -8.49 1.77 -1.35
N THR A 25 -7.55 2.29 -0.57
CA THR A 25 -7.36 1.89 0.83
C THR A 25 -8.54 2.31 1.72
N GLN A 26 -9.15 3.48 1.46
CA GLN A 26 -10.37 3.92 2.12
C GLN A 26 -11.58 3.05 1.74
N LEU A 27 -11.76 2.72 0.46
CA LEU A 27 -12.84 1.83 0.03
C LEU A 27 -12.71 0.44 0.66
N ILE A 28 -11.49 -0.10 0.69
CA ILE A 28 -11.21 -1.37 1.35
C ILE A 28 -11.53 -1.25 2.84
N SER A 29 -11.01 -0.25 3.55
CA SER A 29 -11.18 -0.13 5.00
C SER A 29 -12.66 -0.05 5.44
N GLN A 30 -13.53 0.59 4.65
CA GLN A 30 -14.98 0.65 4.89
C GLN A 30 -15.68 -0.72 4.87
N ASN A 31 -15.04 -1.73 4.27
CA ASN A 31 -15.59 -3.08 4.14
C ASN A 31 -14.96 -4.09 5.12
N PHE A 32 -14.11 -3.62 6.03
CA PHE A 32 -13.56 -4.42 7.13
C PHE A 32 -13.90 -3.78 8.48
N GLU A 33 -13.82 -4.56 9.55
CA GLU A 33 -13.96 -4.05 10.91
C GLU A 33 -13.03 -2.84 11.15
N PRO A 34 -13.57 -1.69 11.59
CA PRO A 34 -12.78 -0.51 11.89
C PRO A 34 -11.68 -0.81 12.92
N PHE A 35 -10.50 -0.25 12.69
CA PHE A 35 -9.42 -0.33 13.68
C PHE A 35 -9.59 0.80 14.70
N ASP A 36 -10.31 0.53 15.79
CA ASP A 36 -10.37 1.43 16.94
C ASP A 36 -9.03 1.37 17.70
N ALA A 37 -8.11 2.25 17.32
CA ALA A 37 -6.76 2.29 17.87
C ALA A 37 -6.77 2.45 19.40
N GLU A 38 -7.68 3.27 19.92
CA GLU A 38 -7.76 3.60 21.35
C GLU A 38 -8.20 2.38 22.17
N THR A 39 -9.28 1.73 21.76
CA THR A 39 -9.79 0.51 22.42
C THR A 39 -8.80 -0.64 22.28
N ILE A 40 -8.20 -0.81 21.10
CA ILE A 40 -7.24 -1.89 20.86
C ILE A 40 -5.96 -1.66 21.67
N ALA A 41 -5.43 -0.43 21.73
CA ALA A 41 -4.25 -0.08 22.53
C ALA A 41 -4.47 -0.41 24.02
N ASP A 42 -5.60 -0.02 24.59
CA ASP A 42 -5.92 -0.31 25.98
C ASP A 42 -6.08 -1.81 26.26
N ARG A 43 -6.59 -2.57 25.29
CA ARG A 43 -6.68 -4.03 25.38
C ARG A 43 -5.31 -4.70 25.31
N VAL A 44 -4.49 -4.37 24.30
CA VAL A 44 -3.21 -5.07 24.06
C VAL A 44 -2.17 -4.74 25.12
N ARG A 45 -2.20 -3.56 25.75
CA ARG A 45 -1.26 -3.23 26.83
C ARG A 45 -1.50 -4.02 28.12
N ARG A 46 -2.71 -4.56 28.31
CA ARG A 46 -3.10 -5.36 29.49
C ARG A 46 -2.96 -6.87 29.27
N TYR A 47 -2.78 -7.31 28.03
CA TYR A 47 -2.69 -8.72 27.69
C TYR A 47 -1.27 -9.25 27.92
N ARG A 48 -1.10 -10.23 28.83
CA ARG A 48 0.23 -10.71 29.28
C ARG A 48 1.15 -11.20 28.17
N ASN A 49 0.61 -11.78 27.10
CA ASN A 49 1.41 -12.28 25.98
C ASN A 49 1.61 -11.22 24.86
N SER A 50 1.16 -9.98 25.10
CA SER A 50 1.36 -8.88 24.18
C SER A 50 2.76 -8.29 24.35
N ARG A 51 3.37 -7.89 23.23
CA ARG A 51 4.62 -7.08 23.26
C ARG A 51 4.44 -5.72 23.95
N TYR A 52 3.19 -5.27 24.08
CA TYR A 52 2.85 -3.99 24.70
C TYR A 52 2.51 -4.15 26.19
N TYR A 53 2.65 -5.35 26.74
CA TYR A 53 2.27 -5.62 28.13
C TYR A 53 3.04 -4.72 29.09
N GLY A 54 2.30 -4.00 29.93
CA GLY A 54 2.88 -3.06 30.91
C GLY A 54 3.16 -1.66 30.37
N TRP A 55 2.96 -1.41 29.07
CA TRP A 55 3.05 -0.05 28.51
C TRP A 55 1.80 0.76 28.88
N THR A 56 1.96 2.08 28.86
CA THR A 56 0.85 3.03 28.84
C THR A 56 0.15 3.00 27.48
N LYS A 57 -1.08 3.51 27.42
CA LYS A 57 -1.84 3.61 26.17
C LYS A 57 -1.10 4.50 25.15
N ASP A 58 -0.60 5.64 25.62
CA ASP A 58 0.09 6.64 24.79
C ASP A 58 1.39 6.09 24.20
N GLU A 59 2.16 5.29 24.96
CA GLU A 59 3.35 4.61 24.43
C GLU A 59 3.00 3.62 23.29
N VAL A 60 1.86 2.93 23.38
CA VAL A 60 1.40 2.01 22.32
C VAL A 60 1.02 2.79 21.06
N LEU A 61 0.24 3.86 21.21
CA LEU A 61 -0.19 4.71 20.09
C LEU A 61 1.01 5.38 19.42
N THR A 62 1.89 6.00 20.20
CA THR A 62 3.13 6.62 19.72
C THR A 62 4.00 5.62 18.95
N PHE A 63 4.08 4.37 19.44
CA PHE A 63 4.81 3.33 18.73
C PHE A 63 4.14 2.92 17.42
N TRP A 64 2.80 2.87 17.35
CA TRP A 64 2.10 2.61 16.09
C TRP A 64 2.26 3.74 15.09
N ASP A 65 2.22 4.99 15.53
CA ASP A 65 2.51 6.15 14.68
C ASP A 65 3.93 6.07 14.11
N LYS A 66 4.90 5.68 14.95
CA LYS A 66 6.27 5.43 14.51
C LYS A 66 6.35 4.32 13.46
N ILE A 67 5.59 3.23 13.60
CA ILE A 67 5.53 2.16 12.56
C ILE A 67 5.06 2.75 11.23
N THR A 68 3.99 3.55 11.25
CA THR A 68 3.43 4.17 10.06
C THR A 68 4.44 5.11 9.41
N GLN A 69 5.07 6.00 10.18
CA GLN A 69 6.10 6.93 9.70
C GLN A 69 7.29 6.19 9.09
N THR A 70 7.82 5.17 9.78
CA THR A 70 8.92 4.35 9.27
C THR A 70 8.52 3.64 7.96
N GLY A 71 7.26 3.22 7.80
CA GLY A 71 6.74 2.73 6.53
C GLY A 71 6.82 3.78 5.41
N CYS A 72 6.35 5.00 5.67
CA CYS A 72 6.44 6.11 4.71
C CYS A 72 7.90 6.44 4.32
N GLU A 73 8.82 6.43 5.29
CA GLU A 73 10.25 6.66 5.05
C GLU A 73 10.87 5.58 4.14
N VAL A 74 10.46 4.32 4.31
CA VAL A 74 10.87 3.22 3.43
C VAL A 74 10.36 3.44 2.01
N HIS A 75 9.07 3.78 1.83
CA HIS A 75 8.50 4.06 0.51
C HIS A 75 9.25 5.21 -0.16
N SER A 76 9.38 6.35 0.52
CA SER A 76 10.07 7.53 -0.01
C SER A 76 11.54 7.25 -0.35
N SER A 77 12.23 6.43 0.45
CA SER A 77 13.62 6.05 0.18
C SER A 77 13.74 5.20 -1.10
N ILE A 78 12.83 4.25 -1.30
CA ILE A 78 12.81 3.40 -2.50
C ILE A 78 12.37 4.21 -3.72
N GLU A 79 11.36 5.07 -3.59
CA GLU A 79 10.91 5.98 -4.64
C GLU A 79 12.05 6.88 -5.12
N ASN A 80 12.74 7.57 -4.20
CA ASN A 80 13.89 8.42 -4.51
C ASN A 80 15.02 7.65 -5.20
N TYR A 81 15.23 6.40 -4.81
CA TYR A 81 16.19 5.53 -5.47
C TYR A 81 15.75 5.17 -6.90
N ILE A 82 14.46 4.88 -7.14
CA ILE A 82 13.93 4.57 -8.47
C ILE A 82 14.00 5.81 -9.37
N LYS A 83 13.46 6.96 -8.92
CA LYS A 83 13.31 8.18 -9.72
C LYS A 83 14.62 8.94 -9.94
N HIS A 84 15.51 8.96 -8.94
CA HIS A 84 16.68 9.85 -8.93
C HIS A 84 18.00 9.13 -8.68
N ARG A 85 17.99 7.80 -8.49
CA ARG A 85 19.17 7.03 -8.07
C ARG A 85 19.81 7.56 -6.78
N LYS A 86 19.03 8.27 -5.96
CA LYS A 86 19.47 8.84 -4.69
C LYS A 86 19.29 7.80 -3.59
N LYS A 87 20.37 7.48 -2.90
CA LYS A 87 20.33 6.62 -1.70
C LYS A 87 20.15 7.49 -0.44
N PRO A 88 19.42 7.00 0.58
CA PRO A 88 19.28 7.70 1.86
C PRO A 88 20.59 7.65 2.66
N GLU A 89 20.76 8.60 3.57
CA GLU A 89 21.89 8.65 4.50
C GLU A 89 21.67 7.77 5.73
N ASP A 90 20.42 7.62 6.17
CA ASP A 90 20.06 6.72 7.27
C ASP A 90 20.43 5.28 6.93
N GLU A 91 21.20 4.64 7.81
CA GLU A 91 21.75 3.30 7.56
C GLU A 91 20.66 2.24 7.39
N SER A 92 19.55 2.35 8.13
CA SER A 92 18.45 1.40 8.04
C SER A 92 17.70 1.53 6.72
N MET A 93 17.45 2.76 6.26
CA MET A 93 16.84 3.03 4.96
C MET A 93 17.78 2.63 3.82
N LEU A 94 19.08 2.86 3.99
CA LEU A 94 20.10 2.45 3.02
C LEU A 94 20.13 0.93 2.89
N ALA A 95 20.02 0.20 3.99
CA ALA A 95 19.93 -1.26 3.98
C ALA A 95 18.66 -1.73 3.24
N ALA A 96 17.51 -1.09 3.46
CA ALA A 96 16.27 -1.39 2.73
C ALA A 96 16.41 -1.14 1.23
N VAL A 97 16.98 0.00 0.82
CA VAL A 97 17.23 0.36 -0.58
C VAL A 97 18.22 -0.61 -1.24
N ASN A 98 19.29 -1.01 -0.54
CA ASN A 98 20.25 -1.96 -1.07
C ASN A 98 19.60 -3.33 -1.30
N GLN A 99 18.84 -3.86 -0.34
CA GLN A 99 18.09 -5.11 -0.51
C GLN A 99 17.07 -5.02 -1.64
N PHE A 100 16.38 -3.88 -1.78
CA PHE A 100 15.48 -3.65 -2.91
C PHE A 100 16.23 -3.67 -4.24
N SER A 101 17.41 -3.06 -4.32
CA SER A 101 18.22 -2.99 -5.54
C SER A 101 18.77 -4.35 -6.00
N GLU A 102 18.79 -5.35 -5.13
CA GLU A 102 19.19 -6.73 -5.44
C GLU A 102 18.05 -7.54 -6.09
N LEU A 103 16.81 -7.03 -6.09
CA LEU A 103 15.69 -7.68 -6.76
C LEU A 103 15.89 -7.66 -8.28
N ASN A 104 15.67 -8.82 -8.90
CA ASN A 104 15.94 -9.05 -10.32
C ASN A 104 14.75 -8.66 -11.20
N PHE A 105 14.41 -7.37 -11.22
CA PHE A 105 13.45 -6.81 -12.16
C PHE A 105 13.96 -6.95 -13.60
N LYS A 106 13.06 -7.24 -14.54
CA LYS A 106 13.28 -7.44 -15.97
C LYS A 106 12.90 -6.24 -16.82
N GLY A 107 12.22 -5.27 -16.23
CA GLY A 107 11.71 -4.08 -16.89
C GLY A 107 12.20 -2.76 -16.29
N GLU A 108 11.77 -1.67 -16.90
CA GLU A 108 11.89 -0.33 -16.34
C GLU A 108 10.98 -0.19 -15.11
N LEU A 109 11.44 0.49 -14.07
CA LEU A 109 10.65 0.72 -12.86
C LEU A 109 10.10 2.15 -12.84
N LEU A 110 8.78 2.25 -12.69
CA LEU A 110 8.06 3.46 -12.33
C LEU A 110 7.65 3.35 -10.86
N SER A 111 7.56 4.47 -10.17
CA SER A 111 7.19 4.51 -8.75
C SER A 111 6.25 5.67 -8.45
N GLU A 112 5.37 5.46 -7.47
CA GLU A 112 4.32 6.39 -7.06
C GLU A 112 3.46 6.84 -8.26
N THR A 113 2.91 5.86 -9.01
CA THR A 113 2.07 6.12 -10.19
C THR A 113 0.60 6.13 -9.81
N ILE A 114 -0.08 7.26 -10.05
CA ILE A 114 -1.51 7.41 -9.81
C ILE A 114 -2.31 6.64 -10.87
N VAL A 115 -3.26 5.85 -10.40
CA VAL A 115 -4.25 5.13 -11.21
C VAL A 115 -5.65 5.44 -10.70
N HIS A 116 -6.65 5.42 -11.59
CA HIS A 116 -8.02 5.78 -11.22
C HIS A 116 -9.07 5.07 -12.09
N ASP A 117 -10.31 5.05 -11.59
CA ASP A 117 -11.51 4.67 -12.34
C ASP A 117 -12.58 5.75 -12.18
N GLU A 118 -12.79 6.53 -13.26
CA GLU A 118 -13.76 7.64 -13.31
C GLU A 118 -15.20 7.18 -13.07
N GLU A 119 -15.58 5.96 -13.47
CA GLU A 119 -16.94 5.44 -13.25
C GLU A 119 -17.22 5.09 -11.79
N LEU A 120 -16.15 4.76 -11.04
CA LEU A 120 -16.24 4.34 -9.65
C LEU A 120 -15.84 5.45 -8.68
N LEU A 121 -15.35 6.58 -9.19
CA LEU A 121 -14.76 7.68 -8.43
C LEU A 121 -13.78 7.14 -7.37
N ILE A 122 -12.90 6.25 -7.81
CA ILE A 122 -11.82 5.68 -7.00
C ILE A 122 -10.46 5.97 -7.62
N ALA A 123 -9.47 6.23 -6.78
CA ALA A 123 -8.09 6.42 -7.19
C ALA A 123 -7.13 5.79 -6.19
N GLY A 124 -5.88 5.64 -6.60
CA GLY A 124 -4.81 5.31 -5.69
C GLY A 124 -3.46 5.35 -6.37
N THR A 125 -2.42 5.21 -5.57
CA THR A 125 -1.04 5.25 -6.04
C THR A 125 -0.42 3.86 -5.96
N ILE A 126 0.12 3.38 -7.08
CA ILE A 126 0.87 2.12 -7.14
C ILE A 126 2.32 2.42 -6.74
N ASP A 127 2.81 1.72 -5.72
CA ASP A 127 4.18 1.90 -5.22
C ASP A 127 5.21 1.68 -6.32
N ILE A 128 5.11 0.55 -7.04
CA ILE A 128 6.02 0.19 -8.14
C ILE A 128 5.26 -0.46 -9.29
N ILE A 129 5.54 0.02 -10.50
CA ILE A 129 5.19 -0.63 -11.77
C ILE A 129 6.49 -1.02 -12.47
N GLU A 130 6.62 -2.28 -12.82
CA GLU A 130 7.67 -2.80 -13.69
C GLU A 130 7.13 -2.93 -15.12
N LYS A 131 7.61 -2.07 -16.00
CA LYS A 131 7.28 -2.06 -17.42
C LYS A 131 8.19 -3.02 -18.19
N GLN A 132 7.62 -4.12 -18.65
CA GLN A 132 8.31 -5.11 -19.48
C GLN A 132 7.82 -5.03 -20.93
N SER A 133 8.51 -5.71 -21.85
CA SER A 133 8.06 -5.82 -23.24
C SER A 133 6.70 -6.51 -23.31
N GLY A 134 5.66 -5.74 -23.64
CA GLY A 134 4.29 -6.24 -23.84
C GLY A 134 3.46 -6.48 -22.57
N ARG A 135 3.93 -6.07 -21.38
CA ARG A 135 3.16 -6.22 -20.13
C ARG A 135 3.65 -5.30 -19.02
N TYR A 136 2.81 -5.13 -18.01
CA TYR A 136 3.14 -4.45 -16.76
C TYR A 136 3.07 -5.44 -15.59
N VAL A 137 3.97 -5.30 -14.62
CA VAL A 137 3.93 -6.05 -13.36
C VAL A 137 3.89 -5.05 -12.21
N ILE A 138 2.86 -5.14 -11.36
CA ILE A 138 2.69 -4.24 -10.22
C ILE A 138 3.16 -4.88 -8.91
N TRP A 139 3.79 -4.07 -8.07
CA TRP A 139 4.32 -4.50 -6.77
C TRP A 139 3.92 -3.50 -5.70
N ASP A 140 3.67 -4.02 -4.50
CA ASP A 140 3.29 -3.24 -3.33
C ASP A 140 4.36 -3.40 -2.26
N ILE A 141 4.92 -2.29 -1.76
CA ILE A 141 5.89 -2.29 -0.67
C ILE A 141 5.12 -2.29 0.64
N LYS A 142 5.55 -3.13 1.57
CA LYS A 142 4.96 -3.19 2.91
C LYS A 142 6.02 -3.47 3.96
N THR A 143 5.88 -2.84 5.10
CA THR A 143 6.68 -3.12 6.29
C THR A 143 5.80 -3.73 7.38
N GLY A 144 6.38 -4.58 8.22
CA GLY A 144 5.72 -4.98 9.45
C GLY A 144 6.28 -6.26 10.05
N ARG A 145 5.87 -6.53 11.29
CA ARG A 145 6.41 -7.65 12.06
C ARG A 145 5.98 -9.02 11.52
N THR A 146 4.70 -9.17 11.19
CA THR A 146 4.13 -10.41 10.66
C THR A 146 3.09 -10.12 9.58
N MET A 147 3.03 -11.02 8.61
CA MET A 147 1.99 -11.11 7.59
C MET A 147 0.97 -12.17 8.03
N ASN A 148 -0.20 -11.72 8.48
CA ASN A 148 -1.32 -12.62 8.81
C ASN A 148 -2.30 -12.70 7.64
N SER A 149 -3.26 -13.63 7.69
CA SER A 149 -4.23 -13.84 6.62
C SER A 149 -5.06 -12.59 6.31
N GLY A 150 -5.52 -11.86 7.33
CA GLY A 150 -6.32 -10.65 7.14
C GLY A 150 -5.55 -9.50 6.49
N LYS A 151 -4.27 -9.32 6.84
CA LYS A 151 -3.39 -8.35 6.15
C LYS A 151 -3.18 -8.75 4.70
N LEU A 152 -2.85 -10.02 4.46
CA LEU A 152 -2.59 -10.55 3.13
C LEU A 152 -3.82 -10.42 2.23
N GLU A 153 -5.02 -10.66 2.77
CA GLU A 153 -6.29 -10.45 2.06
C GLU A 153 -6.46 -8.98 1.64
N LYS A 154 -6.31 -8.04 2.57
CA LYS A 154 -6.42 -6.60 2.28
C LYS A 154 -5.44 -6.15 1.19
N TYR A 155 -4.16 -6.54 1.31
CA TYR A 155 -3.13 -6.20 0.31
C TYR A 155 -3.38 -6.85 -1.04
N SER A 156 -3.90 -8.09 -1.05
CA SER A 156 -4.26 -8.77 -2.30
C SER A 156 -5.43 -8.07 -3.01
N ILE A 157 -6.46 -7.66 -2.25
CA ILE A 157 -7.59 -6.89 -2.80
C ILE A 157 -7.10 -5.54 -3.35
N GLN A 158 -6.22 -4.83 -2.63
CA GLN A 158 -5.64 -3.56 -3.08
C GLN A 158 -4.93 -3.70 -4.43
N LEU A 159 -4.08 -4.71 -4.58
CA LEU A 159 -3.38 -5.00 -5.85
C LEU A 159 -4.35 -5.35 -6.99
N GLU A 160 -5.47 -6.02 -6.72
CA GLU A 160 -6.50 -6.28 -7.74
C GLU A 160 -7.22 -5.00 -8.21
N PHE A 161 -7.46 -4.04 -7.31
CA PHE A 161 -7.96 -2.71 -7.68
C PHE A 161 -6.98 -1.97 -8.57
N TYR A 162 -5.69 -1.97 -8.21
CA TYR A 162 -4.64 -1.36 -9.01
C TYR A 162 -4.48 -2.02 -10.37
N ARG A 163 -4.53 -3.36 -10.44
CA ARG A 163 -4.53 -4.11 -11.69
C ARG A 163 -5.70 -3.70 -12.59
N HIS A 164 -6.91 -3.66 -12.05
CA HIS A 164 -8.12 -3.23 -12.78
C HIS A 164 -7.98 -1.82 -13.34
N MET A 165 -7.57 -0.86 -12.51
CA MET A 165 -7.43 0.54 -12.95
C MET A 165 -6.33 0.69 -13.99
N LEU A 166 -5.14 0.11 -13.75
CA LEU A 166 -4.04 0.19 -14.72
C LEU A 166 -4.39 -0.49 -16.05
N SER A 167 -5.12 -1.61 -16.04
CA SER A 167 -5.62 -2.26 -17.27
C SER A 167 -6.63 -1.41 -18.05
N LYS A 168 -7.30 -0.43 -17.42
CA LYS A 168 -8.13 0.55 -18.15
C LYS A 168 -7.28 1.65 -18.79
N MET A 169 -6.12 1.95 -18.19
CA MET A 169 -5.21 3.03 -18.59
C MET A 169 -4.22 2.61 -19.68
N GLU A 170 -3.86 1.33 -19.71
CA GLU A 170 -2.82 0.79 -20.55
C GLU A 170 -3.36 -0.29 -21.50
N ASP A 171 -2.89 -0.27 -22.75
CA ASP A 171 -3.22 -1.28 -23.76
C ASP A 171 -2.27 -2.49 -23.68
N ALA A 172 -2.06 -3.02 -22.47
CA ALA A 172 -1.24 -4.19 -22.22
C ALA A 172 -1.70 -4.95 -20.96
N PRO A 173 -1.45 -6.28 -20.89
CA PRO A 173 -1.74 -7.06 -19.70
C PRO A 173 -1.01 -6.51 -18.46
N VAL A 174 -1.74 -6.49 -17.33
CA VAL A 174 -1.20 -6.14 -16.02
C VAL A 174 -1.22 -7.38 -15.13
N GLU A 175 -0.05 -7.76 -14.64
CA GLU A 175 0.14 -8.86 -13.70
C GLU A 175 0.49 -8.34 -12.30
N ILE A 176 0.17 -9.14 -11.27
CA ILE A 176 0.56 -8.85 -9.90
C ILE A 176 1.85 -9.61 -9.60
N GLY A 177 2.95 -8.87 -9.35
CA GLY A 177 4.23 -9.45 -8.97
C GLY A 177 4.23 -9.95 -7.53
N GLY A 178 3.58 -9.19 -6.64
CA GLY A 178 3.40 -9.55 -5.23
C GLY A 178 3.70 -8.39 -4.30
N ILE A 179 3.98 -8.75 -3.04
CA ILE A 179 4.26 -7.79 -1.97
C ILE A 179 5.75 -7.86 -1.64
N ILE A 180 6.44 -6.73 -1.78
CA ILE A 180 7.81 -6.53 -1.31
C ILE A 180 7.74 -6.24 0.19
N TRP A 181 8.04 -7.25 1.00
CA TRP A 181 7.84 -7.21 2.44
C TRP A 181 9.16 -7.08 3.21
N LEU A 182 9.31 -5.98 3.96
CA LEU A 182 10.40 -5.80 4.92
C LEU A 182 9.96 -6.26 6.31
N GLU A 183 10.45 -7.43 6.72
CA GLU A 183 10.02 -8.11 7.93
C GLU A 183 10.61 -7.49 9.20
N ASP A 184 9.72 -6.96 10.03
CA ASP A 184 10.00 -6.40 11.35
C ASP A 184 10.99 -5.22 11.33
N PHE A 185 10.92 -4.42 10.26
CA PHE A 185 11.87 -3.36 9.94
C PHE A 185 12.10 -2.39 11.11
N ILE A 186 11.05 -1.94 11.80
CA ILE A 186 11.18 -1.02 12.94
C ILE A 186 12.05 -1.57 14.08
N ASN A 187 12.10 -2.88 14.27
CA ASN A 187 12.88 -3.51 15.33
C ASN A 187 14.23 -4.02 14.83
N LYS A 188 14.30 -4.52 13.58
CA LYS A 188 15.53 -5.11 13.01
C LYS A 188 16.42 -4.11 12.29
N GLN A 189 15.85 -3.02 11.76
CA GLN A 189 16.57 -2.00 11.00
C GLN A 189 17.45 -2.63 9.90
N THR A 190 18.78 -2.51 10.01
CA THR A 190 19.76 -3.08 9.07
C THR A 190 19.71 -4.61 8.98
N ASP A 191 19.26 -5.30 10.04
CA ASP A 191 19.12 -6.77 10.08
C ASP A 191 17.79 -7.27 9.50
N THR A 192 16.95 -6.35 9.01
CA THR A 192 15.71 -6.71 8.31
C THR A 192 16.01 -7.61 7.11
N LYS A 193 15.04 -8.43 6.74
CA LYS A 193 15.09 -9.19 5.49
C LYS A 193 13.91 -8.81 4.62
N LEU A 194 14.22 -8.34 3.42
CA LEU A 194 13.27 -8.18 2.34
C LEU A 194 12.87 -9.56 1.80
N LYS A 195 11.57 -9.77 1.62
CA LYS A 195 10.99 -10.99 1.05
C LYS A 195 9.95 -10.61 0.01
N ILE A 196 9.77 -11.46 -1.00
CA ILE A 196 8.61 -11.37 -1.89
C ILE A 196 7.53 -12.31 -1.36
N ALA A 197 6.40 -11.74 -0.94
CA ALA A 197 5.22 -12.50 -0.56
C ALA A 197 4.25 -12.59 -1.74
N LYS A 198 3.76 -13.81 -1.99
CA LYS A 198 2.70 -14.05 -2.98
C LYS A 198 1.36 -13.55 -2.44
N THR A 199 0.53 -12.99 -3.31
CA THR A 199 -0.84 -12.60 -2.99
C THR A 199 -1.78 -13.81 -2.97
N LEU A 200 -2.94 -13.63 -2.37
CA LEU A 200 -4.09 -14.52 -2.54
C LEU A 200 -4.79 -14.20 -3.86
N ASN A 201 -5.54 -15.16 -4.40
CA ASN A 201 -6.47 -14.86 -5.49
C ASN A 201 -7.65 -14.05 -4.91
N ALA A 202 -7.59 -12.74 -5.08
CA ALA A 202 -8.55 -11.78 -4.52
C ALA A 202 -9.47 -11.14 -5.58
N GLU A 203 -9.39 -11.60 -6.85
CA GLU A 203 -10.13 -10.98 -7.97
C GLU A 203 -11.64 -10.92 -7.69
N LYS A 204 -12.22 -12.02 -7.19
CA LYS A 204 -13.65 -12.07 -6.86
C LYS A 204 -14.03 -11.09 -5.75
N ALA A 205 -13.18 -10.96 -4.72
CA ALA A 205 -13.41 -10.04 -3.61
C ALA A 205 -13.36 -8.58 -4.09
N ALA A 206 -12.33 -8.22 -4.87
CA ALA A 206 -12.19 -6.89 -5.47
C ALA A 206 -13.39 -6.54 -6.38
N ARG A 207 -13.79 -7.45 -7.29
CA ARG A 207 -14.97 -7.27 -8.14
C ARG A 207 -16.25 -7.04 -7.33
N THR A 208 -16.42 -7.75 -6.22
CA THR A 208 -17.59 -7.60 -5.33
C THR A 208 -17.62 -6.18 -4.74
N LEU A 209 -16.48 -5.67 -4.28
CA LEU A 209 -16.37 -4.30 -3.75
C LEU A 209 -16.62 -3.24 -4.83
N MET A 210 -16.12 -3.44 -6.05
CA MET A 210 -16.39 -2.54 -7.18
C MET A 210 -17.88 -2.50 -7.54
N ILE A 211 -18.56 -3.65 -7.53
CA ILE A 211 -20.02 -3.71 -7.77
C ILE A 211 -20.78 -2.95 -6.68
N LYS A 212 -20.42 -3.18 -5.41
CA LYS A 212 -21.03 -2.46 -4.28
C LYS A 212 -20.83 -0.94 -4.42
N ARG A 213 -19.61 -0.49 -4.71
CA ARG A 213 -19.29 0.93 -4.95
C ARG A 213 -20.13 1.53 -6.08
N ARG A 214 -20.28 0.80 -7.19
CA ARG A 214 -21.12 1.25 -8.32
C ARG A 214 -22.60 1.38 -7.91
N GLN A 215 -23.11 0.50 -7.06
CA GLN A 215 -24.48 0.57 -6.55
C GLN A 215 -24.68 1.78 -5.63
N GLU A 216 -23.72 2.05 -4.73
CA GLU A 216 -23.73 3.21 -3.84
C GLU A 216 -23.78 4.53 -4.65
N LEU A 217 -22.92 4.67 -5.66
CA LEU A 217 -22.92 5.85 -6.53
C LEU A 217 -24.25 6.06 -7.27
N ARG A 218 -24.89 4.97 -7.72
CA ARG A 218 -26.19 5.04 -8.39
C ARG A 218 -27.33 5.40 -7.44
N SER A 219 -27.22 5.06 -6.15
CA SER A 219 -28.24 5.41 -5.15
C SER A 219 -28.15 6.85 -4.66
N CYS A 220 -27.02 7.53 -4.93
CA CYS A 220 -26.80 8.93 -4.57
C CYS A 220 -27.18 9.91 -5.70
N CYS A 221 -27.47 9.41 -6.91
CA CYS A 221 -27.96 10.18 -8.07
C CYS A 221 -29.48 10.04 -8.18
#